data_AF-A0A2M7ZLZ7-F1
#
_entry.id   AF-A0A2M7ZLZ7-F1
#
_cell.length_a   1.000
_cell.length_b   1.000
_cell.length_c   1.000
_cell.angle_alpha   90.00
_cell.angle_beta   90.00
_cell.angle_gamma   90.00
#
_symmetry.space_group_name_H-M   'P 1'
#
loop_
_entity.id
_entity.type
_entity.pdbx_description
1 polymer ?
#
loop_
_entity_poly.entity_id
_entity_poly.type
_entity_poly.pdbx_seq_one_letter_code
_entity_poly.pdbx_strand_id
1 'polypeptide(L)'
;MTLIFTTSNILSNSTDIETIPFASGFSAIVVGIFVIIFRKKLIIHVAGFLVLENGIFLFGTAVVSELPMMIEIGVLLDVFVVVFLMGIALNRISSTLSGFEVTSLDRLKD
;
A
#
# COMPACT_ATOMS: atom_id res chain seq x y z
N MET A 1 10.96 -13.06 5.18
CA MET A 1 10.33 -12.37 6.33
C MET A 1 10.89 -12.88 7.66
N THR A 2 10.84 -14.20 7.95
CA THR A 2 11.45 -14.79 9.15
C THR A 2 12.94 -14.48 9.31
N LEU A 3 13.69 -14.49 8.20
CA LEU A 3 15.13 -14.18 8.20
C LEU A 3 15.43 -12.72 8.58
N ILE A 4 14.60 -11.79 8.09
CA ILE A 4 14.66 -10.35 8.43
C ILE A 4 14.32 -10.16 9.91
N PHE A 5 13.32 -10.88 10.41
CA PHE A 5 12.94 -10.85 11.82
C PHE A 5 14.05 -11.37 12.72
N THR A 6 14.69 -12.50 12.38
CA THR A 6 15.82 -13.03 13.15
C THR A 6 17.02 -12.09 13.13
N THR A 7 17.32 -11.45 12.00
CA THR A 7 18.39 -10.46 11.91
C THR A 7 18.04 -9.18 12.67
N SER A 8 16.77 -8.77 12.65
CA SER A 8 16.30 -7.58 13.37
C SER A 8 16.30 -7.79 14.88
N ASN A 9 15.95 -8.99 15.36
CA ASN A 9 15.99 -9.33 16.79
C ASN A 9 17.43 -9.30 17.34
N ILE A 10 18.39 -9.84 16.56
CA ILE A 10 19.82 -9.79 16.92
C ILE A 10 20.36 -8.35 16.92
N LEU A 11 19.92 -7.52 15.96
CA LEU A 11 20.35 -6.12 15.84
C LEU A 11 19.69 -5.19 16.88
N SER A 12 18.43 -5.45 17.24
CA SER A 12 17.67 -4.71 18.26
C SER A 12 18.30 -4.82 19.64
N ASN A 13 19.00 -5.92 19.94
CA ASN A 13 19.68 -6.12 21.21
C ASN A 13 20.95 -5.24 21.37
N SER A 14 21.28 -4.40 20.38
CA SER A 14 22.50 -3.56 20.36
C SER A 14 22.25 -2.06 20.12
N THR A 15 21.01 -1.59 19.99
CA THR A 15 20.74 -0.17 19.66
C THR A 15 19.47 0.39 20.29
N ASP A 16 19.57 1.54 20.96
CA ASP A 16 18.45 2.38 21.47
C ASP A 16 17.68 3.09 20.33
N ILE A 17 17.13 2.34 19.36
CA ILE A 17 16.40 2.90 18.21
C ILE A 17 14.89 2.69 18.41
N GLU A 18 14.35 3.10 19.55
CA GLU A 18 12.89 2.97 19.80
C GLU A 18 12.11 4.22 19.36
N THR A 19 12.73 5.40 19.33
CA THR A 19 11.99 6.68 19.19
C THR A 19 11.73 7.12 17.74
N ILE A 20 12.63 6.83 16.80
CA ILE A 20 12.49 7.21 15.38
C ILE A 20 11.35 6.45 14.67
N PRO A 21 11.27 5.10 14.75
CA PRO A 21 10.20 4.36 14.08
C PRO A 21 8.82 4.62 14.72
N PHE A 22 8.78 4.92 16.02
CA PHE A 22 7.55 5.32 16.71
C PHE A 22 6.95 6.62 16.15
N ALA A 23 7.74 7.69 16.11
CA ALA A 23 7.28 9.00 15.67
C ALA A 23 6.90 9.01 14.18
N SER A 24 7.69 8.32 13.35
CA SER A 24 7.42 8.20 11.91
C SER A 24 6.18 7.35 11.61
N GLY A 25 6.02 6.21 12.29
CA GLY A 25 4.82 5.37 12.17
C GLY A 25 3.56 6.10 12.59
N PHE A 26 3.57 6.78 13.74
CA PHE A 26 2.44 7.57 14.22
C PHE A 26 2.08 8.72 13.26
N SER A 27 3.09 9.44 12.75
CA SER A 27 2.88 10.49 11.75
C SER A 27 2.23 9.94 10.48
N ALA A 28 2.72 8.81 9.97
CA ALA A 28 2.18 8.16 8.77
C ALA A 28 0.72 7.72 8.96
N ILE A 29 0.34 7.19 10.13
CA ILE A 29 -1.06 6.85 10.46
C ILE A 29 -1.95 8.08 10.36
N VAL A 30 -1.56 9.18 11.00
CA VAL A 30 -2.35 10.43 11.00
C VAL A 30 -2.48 10.99 9.57
N VAL A 31 -1.38 10.99 8.81
CA VAL A 31 -1.38 11.44 7.41
C VAL A 31 -2.27 10.54 6.54
N GLY A 32 -2.17 9.22 6.69
CA GLY A 32 -2.99 8.27 5.94
C GLY A 32 -4.49 8.48 6.18
N ILE A 33 -4.89 8.63 7.46
CA ILE A 33 -6.28 8.95 7.84
C ILE A 33 -6.72 10.30 7.23
N PHE A 34 -5.87 11.32 7.31
CA PHE A 34 -6.17 12.63 6.73
C PHE A 34 -6.38 12.56 5.20
N VAL A 35 -5.54 11.82 4.50
CA VAL A 35 -5.67 11.63 3.04
C VAL A 35 -6.98 10.91 2.68
N ILE A 36 -7.36 9.89 3.46
CA ILE A 36 -8.62 9.18 3.27
C ILE A 36 -9.81 10.12 3.52
N ILE A 37 -9.86 10.87 4.62
CA ILE A 37 -11.02 11.73 4.93
C ILE A 37 -11.23 12.85 3.90
N PHE A 38 -10.16 13.52 3.46
CA PHE A 38 -10.29 14.78 2.71
C PHE A 38 -10.28 14.63 1.18
N ARG A 39 -9.99 13.45 0.62
CA ARG A 39 -9.77 13.29 -0.83
C ARG A 39 -10.90 12.52 -1.50
N LYS A 40 -11.46 13.09 -2.57
CA LYS A 40 -12.58 12.49 -3.33
C LYS A 40 -12.17 11.46 -4.39
N LYS A 41 -10.89 11.42 -4.78
CA LYS A 41 -10.42 10.50 -5.83
C LYS A 41 -10.06 9.14 -5.23
N LEU A 42 -10.61 8.08 -5.81
CA LEU A 42 -10.41 6.69 -5.39
C LEU A 42 -8.93 6.27 -5.39
N ILE A 43 -8.14 6.69 -6.38
CA ILE A 43 -6.68 6.45 -6.43
C ILE A 43 -5.96 7.09 -5.23
N ILE A 44 -6.40 8.26 -4.78
CA ILE A 44 -5.80 8.96 -3.65
C ILE A 44 -6.20 8.29 -2.33
N HIS A 45 -7.42 7.75 -2.23
CA HIS A 45 -7.82 6.90 -1.12
C HIS A 45 -6.94 5.66 -0.99
N VAL A 46 -6.64 4.99 -2.11
CA VAL A 46 -5.73 3.82 -2.12
C VAL A 46 -4.34 4.23 -1.65
N ALA A 47 -3.80 5.34 -2.14
CA ALA A 47 -2.51 5.85 -1.68
C ALA A 47 -2.51 6.21 -0.18
N GLY A 48 -3.58 6.85 0.31
CA GLY A 48 -3.73 7.16 1.74
C GLY A 48 -3.84 5.91 2.62
N PHE A 49 -4.49 4.87 2.12
CA PHE A 49 -4.59 3.57 2.79
C PHE A 49 -3.25 2.84 2.86
N LEU A 50 -2.46 2.86 1.78
CA LEU A 50 -1.08 2.32 1.78
C LEU A 50 -0.17 3.07 2.78
N VAL A 51 -0.29 4.39 2.86
CA VAL A 51 0.48 5.19 3.84
C VAL A 51 0.08 4.86 5.27
N LEU A 52 -1.22 4.69 5.51
CA LEU A 52 -1.76 4.29 6.81
C LEU A 52 -1.22 2.92 7.23
N GLU A 53 -1.30 1.93 6.34
CA GLU A 53 -0.84 0.56 6.60
C GLU A 53 0.66 0.51 6.91
N ASN A 54 1.49 1.13 6.07
CA ASN A 54 2.93 1.21 6.30
C ASN A 54 3.27 1.97 7.59
N GLY A 55 2.45 2.95 7.97
CA GLY A 55 2.55 3.65 9.26
C GLY A 55 2.25 2.74 10.45
N ILE A 56 1.21 1.90 10.36
CA ILE A 56 0.88 0.88 11.39
C ILE A 56 1.99 -0.15 11.50
N PHE A 57 2.58 -0.58 10.38
CA PHE A 57 3.72 -1.49 10.39
C PHE A 57 4.91 -0.91 11.15
N LEU A 58 5.34 0.31 10.80
CA LEU A 58 6.46 0.99 11.48
C LEU A 58 6.15 1.25 12.96
N PHE A 59 4.94 1.70 13.27
CA PHE A 59 4.51 1.93 14.65
C PHE A 59 4.48 0.63 15.47
N GLY A 60 3.98 -0.47 14.87
CA GLY A 60 3.93 -1.79 15.50
C GLY A 60 5.32 -2.34 15.80
N THR A 61 6.28 -2.18 14.90
CA THR A 61 7.68 -2.59 15.14
C THR A 61 8.35 -1.81 16.26
N ALA A 62 7.95 -0.55 16.49
CA ALA A 62 8.51 0.30 17.53
C ALA A 62 7.89 0.05 18.92
N VAL A 63 6.61 -0.34 18.97
CA VAL A 63 5.86 -0.50 20.23
C VAL A 63 5.85 -1.96 20.71
N VAL A 64 5.87 -2.92 19.79
CA VAL A 64 5.72 -4.34 20.12
C VAL A 64 6.72 -5.18 19.34
N SER A 65 7.85 -5.51 19.97
CA SER A 65 8.91 -6.36 19.40
C SER A 65 8.46 -7.80 19.08
N GLU A 66 7.26 -8.21 19.51
CA GLU A 66 6.83 -9.60 19.58
C GLU A 66 5.57 -9.95 18.77
N LEU A 67 5.07 -9.06 17.88
CA LEU A 67 3.87 -9.33 17.07
C LEU A 67 4.19 -9.64 15.59
N PRO A 68 4.74 -10.83 15.26
CA PRO A 68 4.94 -11.26 13.87
C PRO A 68 3.61 -11.45 13.12
N MET A 69 2.51 -11.74 13.83
CA MET A 69 1.22 -12.01 13.21
C MET A 69 0.50 -10.76 12.68
N MET A 70 0.70 -9.60 13.33
CA MET A 70 0.06 -8.34 12.91
C MET A 70 0.71 -7.77 11.64
N ILE A 71 2.00 -8.05 11.46
CA ILE A 71 2.80 -7.73 10.27
C ILE A 71 2.35 -8.56 9.06
N GLU A 72 2.08 -9.85 9.25
CA GLU A 72 1.66 -10.74 8.16
C GLU A 72 0.30 -10.35 7.55
N ILE A 73 -0.62 -9.79 8.36
CA ILE A 73 -1.93 -9.32 7.86
C ILE A 73 -1.80 -8.02 7.06
N GLY A 74 -0.83 -7.15 7.38
CA GLY A 74 -0.50 -5.97 6.57
C GLY A 74 -0.07 -6.39 5.15
N VAL A 75 0.87 -7.31 5.03
CA VAL A 75 1.35 -7.80 3.71
C VAL A 75 0.22 -8.33 2.81
N LEU A 76 -0.82 -8.94 3.37
CA LEU A 76 -1.99 -9.39 2.60
C LEU A 76 -2.80 -8.22 2.01
N LEU A 77 -2.84 -7.10 2.70
CA LEU A 77 -3.55 -5.89 2.30
C LEU A 77 -2.79 -5.14 1.19
N ASP A 78 -1.47 -5.22 1.17
CA ASP A 78 -0.63 -4.74 0.06
C ASP A 78 -0.94 -5.50 -1.24
N VAL A 79 -1.12 -6.83 -1.17
CA VAL A 79 -1.57 -7.68 -2.30
C VAL A 79 -2.99 -7.30 -2.75
N PHE A 80 -3.89 -7.01 -1.82
CA PHE A 80 -5.24 -6.55 -2.14
C PHE A 80 -5.21 -5.23 -2.94
N VAL A 81 -4.36 -4.28 -2.56
CA VAL A 81 -4.20 -3.02 -3.27
C VAL A 81 -3.65 -3.23 -4.70
N VAL A 82 -2.70 -4.14 -4.90
CA VAL A 82 -2.20 -4.51 -6.23
C VAL A 82 -3.33 -5.03 -7.13
N VAL A 83 -4.16 -5.94 -6.62
CA VAL A 83 -5.31 -6.48 -7.36
C VAL A 83 -6.33 -5.39 -7.68
N PHE A 84 -6.61 -4.50 -6.73
CA PHE A 84 -7.54 -3.39 -6.91
C PHE A 84 -7.05 -2.39 -8.00
N LEU A 85 -5.77 -2.01 -7.96
CA LEU A 85 -5.15 -1.17 -8.99
C LEU A 85 -5.14 -1.84 -10.36
N MET A 86 -4.88 -3.15 -10.42
CA MET A 86 -4.97 -3.94 -11.65
C MET A 86 -6.38 -3.93 -12.22
N GLY A 87 -7.42 -4.07 -11.39
CA GLY A 87 -8.82 -3.97 -11.81
C GLY A 87 -9.18 -2.61 -12.41
N ILE A 88 -8.68 -1.52 -11.83
CA ILE A 88 -8.85 -0.16 -12.38
C ILE A 88 -8.12 -0.03 -13.72
N ALA A 89 -6.89 -0.54 -13.82
CA ALA A 89 -6.09 -0.49 -15.03
C ALA A 89 -6.75 -1.27 -16.17
N LEU A 90 -7.24 -2.49 -15.90
CA LEU A 90 -7.96 -3.32 -16.87
C LEU A 90 -9.24 -2.64 -17.38
N ASN A 91 -10.03 -2.02 -16.49
CA ASN A 91 -11.22 -1.26 -16.88
C ASN A 91 -10.87 -0.08 -17.81
N ARG A 92 -9.76 0.61 -17.52
CA ARG A 92 -9.33 1.76 -18.33
C ARG A 92 -8.75 1.34 -19.68
N ILE A 93 -8.01 0.23 -19.72
CA ILE A 93 -7.52 -0.38 -20.95
C ILE A 93 -8.70 -0.84 -21.81
N SER A 94 -9.67 -1.54 -21.22
CA SER A 94 -10.90 -1.98 -21.89
C SER A 94 -11.66 -0.81 -22.52
N SER A 95 -11.85 0.29 -21.78
CA SER A 95 -12.48 1.50 -22.33
C SER A 95 -11.71 2.19 -23.46
N THR A 96 -10.39 1.97 -23.54
CA THR A 96 -9.55 2.56 -24.58
C THR A 96 -9.50 1.67 -25.83
N LEU A 97 -9.45 0.34 -25.64
CA LEU A 97 -9.48 -0.63 -26.74
C LEU A 97 -10.85 -0.65 -27.46
N SER A 98 -11.96 -0.54 -26.71
CA SER A 98 -13.30 -0.49 -27.31
C SER A 98 -13.52 0.72 -28.22
N GLY A 99 -12.79 1.83 -28.00
CA GLY A 99 -12.78 2.99 -28.89
C GLY A 99 -11.90 2.83 -30.14
N PHE A 100 -10.95 1.89 -30.14
CA PHE A 100 -9.94 1.75 -31.20
C PHE A 100 -10.41 0.83 -32.35
N GLU A 101 -11.24 -0.17 -32.06
CA GLU A 101 -11.62 -1.21 -33.03
C GLU A 101 -12.78 -0.81 -33.97
N VAL A 102 -13.62 0.17 -33.59
CA VAL A 102 -14.81 0.53 -34.39
C VAL A 102 -14.53 1.57 -35.47
N THR A 103 -13.53 2.44 -35.29
CA THR A 103 -13.30 3.57 -36.22
C THR A 103 -12.39 3.20 -37.42
N SER A 104 -11.61 2.13 -37.32
CA SER A 104 -10.58 1.82 -38.33
C SER A 104 -11.03 0.80 -39.40
N LEU A 105 -12.15 0.10 -39.20
CA LEU A 105 -12.62 -0.93 -40.13
C LEU A 105 -13.63 -0.44 -41.17
N ASP A 106 -14.16 0.78 -41.02
CA ASP A 106 -15.11 1.37 -42.00
C ASP A 106 -14.40 2.05 -43.19
N ARG A 107 -13.07 2.19 -43.13
CA ARG A 107 -12.25 2.87 -44.16
C ARG A 107 -11.63 1.97 -45.23
N LEU A 108 -11.91 0.67 -45.18
CA LEU A 108 -11.45 -0.33 -46.16
C LEU A 108 -12.61 -1.00 -46.90
N LYS A 109 -13.82 -0.43 -46.79
CA LYS A 109 -15.00 -0.85 -47.55
C LYS A 109 -15.31 0.16 -48.68
N ASP A 110 -14.27 0.56 -49.40
CA ASP A 110 -14.32 1.14 -50.74
C ASP A 110 -13.15 0.57 -51.56
#